data_AF-A0A936JH90-F1
#
_entry.id   AF-A0A936JH90-F1
#
_cell.length_a   1.000
_cell.length_b   1.000
_cell.length_c   1.000
_cell.angle_alpha   90.00
_cell.angle_beta   90.00
_cell.angle_gamma   90.00
#
_symmetry.space_group_name_H-M   'P 1'
#
loop_
_entity.id
_entity.type
_entity.pdbx_description
1 polymer ?
#
loop_
_entity_poly.entity_id
_entity_poly.type
_entity_poly.pdbx_seq_one_letter_code
_entity_poly.pdbx_strand_id
1 'polypeptide(L)' 'MMIKKINLEKAGFRFEYMTGIYHNKENKRFHYVYDYAWAEFTNQDLMLVKKSDR' A
#
# COMPACT_ATOMS: atom_id res chain seq x y z
N MET A 1 -0.01 -2.52 -8.75
CA MET A 1 1.37 -2.90 -9.15
C MET A 1 2.05 -3.60 -7.98
N MET A 2 2.83 -4.66 -8.21
CA MET A 2 3.64 -5.29 -7.16
C MET A 2 5.01 -4.61 -7.05
N ILE A 3 5.45 -4.30 -5.83
CA ILE A 3 6.73 -3.65 -5.54
C ILE A 3 7.29 -4.12 -4.20
N LYS A 4 8.62 -4.26 -4.11
CA LYS A 4 9.27 -4.59 -2.84
C LYS A 4 9.22 -3.42 -1.87
N LYS A 5 8.94 -3.69 -0.60
CA LYS A 5 8.93 -2.70 0.50
C LYS A 5 10.17 -1.82 0.54
N ILE A 6 11.34 -2.45 0.44
CA ILE A 6 12.62 -1.74 0.47
C ILE A 6 12.78 -0.71 -0.65
N ASN A 7 12.15 -0.91 -1.81
CA ASN A 7 12.23 0.06 -2.90
C ASN A 7 11.41 1.32 -2.60
N LEU A 8 10.26 1.16 -1.94
CA LEU A 8 9.44 2.27 -1.49
C LEU A 8 10.10 3.02 -0.33
N GLU A 9 10.69 2.30 0.63
CA GLU A 9 11.43 2.92 1.74
C GLU A 9 12.61 3.76 1.23
N LYS A 10 13.39 3.22 0.28
CA LYS A 10 14.50 3.96 -0.38
C LYS A 10 14.02 5.17 -1.18
N ALA A 11 12.80 5.12 -1.72
CA ALA A 11 12.17 6.26 -2.41
C ALA A 11 11.60 7.31 -1.43
N GLY A 12 11.69 7.09 -0.12
CA GLY A 12 11.16 7.99 0.90
C GLY A 12 9.66 7.83 1.17
N PHE A 13 9.05 6.71 0.77
CA PHE A 13 7.66 6.41 1.06
C PHE A 13 7.46 6.22 2.57
N ARG A 14 6.58 7.01 3.17
CA ARG A 14 6.31 7.00 4.62
C ARG A 14 5.05 6.21 4.92
N PHE A 15 5.21 4.93 5.21
CA PHE A 15 4.12 4.01 5.58
C PHE A 15 3.36 4.48 6.82
N GLU A 16 4.01 5.19 7.74
CA GLU A 16 3.41 5.75 8.96
C GLU A 16 2.34 6.82 8.70
N TYR A 17 2.35 7.49 7.54
CA TYR A 17 1.36 8.51 7.16
C TYR A 17 0.08 7.92 6.60
N MET A 18 -0.36 6.82 7.19
CA MET A 18 -1.62 6.19 6.85
C MET A 18 -2.80 7.09 7.24
N THR A 19 -3.64 7.41 6.27
CA THR A 19 -4.85 8.23 6.46
C THR A 19 -6.11 7.38 6.65
N GLY A 20 -6.02 6.06 6.49
CA GLY A 20 -7.15 5.17 6.68
C GLY A 20 -6.85 3.72 6.34
N ILE A 21 -7.77 2.84 6.70
CA ILE A 21 -7.69 1.40 6.44
C ILE A 21 -8.97 0.99 5.71
N TYR A 22 -8.83 0.20 4.65
CA TYR A 22 -9.93 -0.40 3.91
C TYR A 22 -9.77 -1.91 3.85
N HIS A 23 -10.87 -2.61 4.08
CA HIS A 23 -10.95 -4.05 3.90
C HIS A 23 -11.74 -4.32 2.61
N ASN A 24 -11.18 -5.12 1.72
CA ASN A 24 -11.92 -5.57 0.55
C ASN A 24 -12.87 -6.74 0.90
N LYS A 25 -13.69 -7.18 -0.07
CA LYS A 25 -14.62 -8.31 0.09
C LYS A 25 -13.92 -9.65 0.39
N GLU A 26 -12.63 -9.77 0.10
CA GLU A 26 -11.79 -10.94 0.40
C GLU A 26 -11.07 -10.81 1.75
N ASN A 27 -11.44 -9.83 2.58
CA ASN A 27 -10.82 -9.51 3.87
C ASN A 27 -9.33 -9.12 3.79
N LYS A 28 -8.86 -8.67 2.62
CA LYS A 28 -7.53 -8.08 2.45
C LYS A 28 -7.53 -6.65 2.96
N ARG A 29 -6.52 -6.33 3.76
CA ARG A 29 -6.30 -5.01 4.37
C ARG A 29 -5.46 -4.13 3.45
N PHE A 30 -6.00 -2.96 3.14
CA PHE A 30 -5.34 -1.89 2.43
C PHE A 30 -5.18 -0.68 3.34
N HIS A 31 -3.98 -0.11 3.31
CA HIS A 31 -3.58 1.05 4.07
C HIS A 31 -3.48 2.24 3.12
N TYR A 32 -4.32 3.25 3.30
CA TYR A 32 -4.28 4.45 2.48
C TYR A 32 -3.19 5.40 2.95
N VAL A 33 -2.42 5.92 2.00
CA VAL A 33 -1.39 6.94 2.20
C VAL A 33 -1.59 7.96 1.08
N TYR A 34 -2.32 9.04 1.37
CA TYR A 34 -2.70 10.07 0.40
C TYR A 34 -3.34 9.51 -0.89
N ASP A 35 -2.67 9.71 -2.03
CA ASP A 35 -3.12 9.26 -3.35
C ASP A 35 -2.85 7.78 -3.62
N TYR A 36 -2.26 7.06 -2.66
CA TYR A 36 -1.92 5.66 -2.79
C TYR A 36 -2.59 4.80 -1.71
N ALA A 37 -2.70 3.51 -2.00
CA ALA A 37 -3.05 2.47 -1.05
C ALA A 37 -2.04 1.34 -1.18
N TRP A 38 -1.68 0.72 -0.06
CA TRP A 38 -0.77 -0.43 -0.05
C TRP A 38 -1.32 -1.60 0.76
N ALA A 39 -0.95 -2.81 0.37
CA ALA A 39 -1.23 -4.05 1.10
C ALA A 39 0.02 -4.91 1.16
N GLU A 40 0.33 -5.49 2.33
CA GLU A 40 1.52 -6.31 2.57
C GLU A 40 1.27 -7.79 2.28
N PHE A 41 2.24 -8.42 1.61
CA PHE A 41 2.28 -9.86 1.34
C PHE A 41 3.45 -10.51 2.07
N THR A 42 3.43 -11.85 2.13
CA THR A 42 4.29 -12.68 2.96
C THR A 42 5.80 -12.55 2.69
N ASN A 43 6.21 -12.07 1.50
CA ASN A 43 7.61 -12.01 1.05
C ASN A 43 8.19 -10.59 0.98
N GLN A 44 7.70 -9.65 1.81
CA GLN A 44 8.07 -8.21 1.76
C GLN A 44 7.66 -7.52 0.44
N ASP A 45 6.88 -8.20 -0.37
CA ASP A 45 6.20 -7.63 -1.52
C ASP A 45 4.96 -6.88 -1.03
N LEU A 46 4.71 -5.74 -1.65
CA LEU A 46 3.53 -4.93 -1.42
C LEU A 46 2.81 -4.70 -2.74
N MET A 47 1.48 -4.69 -2.68
CA MET A 47 0.67 -4.19 -3.78
C MET A 47 0.42 -2.70 -3.56
N LEU A 48 0.91 -1.86 -4.47
CA LEU A 48 0.61 -0.43 -4.50
C LEU A 48 -0.50 -0.16 -5.51
N VAL A 49 -1.50 0.61 -5.09
CA VAL A 49 -2.67 1.03 -5.88
C VAL A 49 -2.77 2.55 -5.81
N LYS A 50 -3.06 3.22 -6.92
CA LYS A 50 -3.27 4.68 -6.96
C LYS A 50 -4.76 4.99 -6.92
N LYS A 51 -5.16 6.00 -6.14
CA LYS A 51 -6.57 6.40 -5.93
C LYS A 51 -7.24 6.94 -7.19
N SER A 52 -6.46 7.48 -8.14
CA SER A 52 -6.98 8.03 -9.41
C SER A 52 -7.43 6.98 -10.42
N ASP A 53 -7.30 5.69 -10.11
CA ASP A 53 -7.69 4.56 -10.96
C ASP A 53 -9.09 4.03 -10.59
N ARG A 54 -9.98 4.93 -10.17
CA ARG A 54 -11.38 4.63 -9.84
C ARG A 54 -12.32 5.05 -10.96
#